data_AF-A0A953UN74-F1
#
_entry.id   AF-A0A953UN74-F1
#
_cell.length_a   1.000
_cell.length_b   1.000
_cell.length_c   1.000
_cell.angle_alpha   90.00
_cell.angle_beta   90.00
_cell.angle_gamma   90.00
#
_symmetry.space_group_name_H-M   'P 1'
#
loop_
_entity.id
_entity.type
_entity.pdbx_description
1 polymer ?
#
loop_
_entity_poly.entity_id
_entity_poly.type
_entity_poly.pdbx_seq_one_letter_code
_entity_poly.pdbx_strand_id
1 'polypeptide(L)'
;MIEDSINKLNLGIRANVNAYTLEGADDDLYSRWVRLAYGKSGNRWGFIVEELTEDLRNPEQDTYDSWAFRDAPREYRLKVVEKIPALLDALVIKSAEIASDIKKSVGYISELESVISKSSQKGSTK
;
A
#
# COMPACT_ATOMS: atom_id res chain seq x y z
N MET A 1 8.39 -4.76 19.81
CA MET A 1 7.33 -5.53 19.12
C MET A 1 7.58 -5.43 17.61
N ILE A 2 7.02 -6.30 16.75
CA ILE A 2 7.35 -6.30 15.31
C ILE A 2 7.04 -4.95 14.63
N GLU A 3 5.90 -4.33 14.94
CA GLU A 3 5.52 -3.01 14.43
C GLU A 3 6.56 -1.93 14.79
N ASP A 4 7.07 -1.93 16.02
CA ASP A 4 8.07 -0.95 16.44
C ASP A 4 9.36 -1.06 15.63
N SER A 5 9.76 -2.27 15.27
CA SER A 5 10.95 -2.52 14.46
C SER A 5 10.78 -2.00 13.03
N ILE A 6 9.59 -2.19 12.43
CA ILE A 6 9.27 -1.67 11.09
C ILE A 6 9.18 -0.14 11.13
N ASN A 7 8.52 0.42 12.16
CA ASN A 7 8.36 1.86 12.32
C ASN A 7 9.71 2.59 12.42
N LYS A 8 10.72 1.99 13.05
CA LYS A 8 12.09 2.56 13.11
C LYS A 8 12.73 2.75 11.74
N LEU A 9 12.33 1.97 10.74
CA LEU A 9 12.83 2.10 9.38
C LEU A 9 12.25 3.31 8.64
N ASN A 10 11.20 3.96 9.20
CA ASN A 10 10.55 5.15 8.64
C ASN A 10 10.23 5.02 7.14
N LEU A 11 9.84 3.81 6.70
CA LEU A 11 9.69 3.50 5.27
C LEU A 11 8.65 4.39 4.59
N GLY A 12 7.58 4.77 5.29
CA GLY A 12 6.51 5.59 4.70
C GLY A 12 5.75 4.88 3.58
N ILE A 13 5.86 3.56 3.49
CA ILE A 13 5.32 2.74 2.39
C ILE A 13 4.14 1.93 2.89
N ARG A 14 3.05 1.96 2.14
CA ARG A 14 1.87 1.13 2.38
C ARG A 14 1.99 -0.17 1.60
N ALA A 15 1.69 -1.29 2.26
CA ALA A 15 1.55 -2.60 1.63
C ALA A 15 0.34 -3.31 2.25
N ASN A 16 -0.25 -4.24 1.51
CA ASN A 16 -1.35 -5.07 2.00
C ASN A 16 -1.28 -6.48 1.41
N VAL A 17 -1.85 -7.43 2.13
CA VAL A 17 -1.99 -8.83 1.74
C VAL A 17 -3.38 -9.33 2.09
N ASN A 18 -4.01 -10.03 1.14
CA ASN A 18 -5.33 -10.62 1.38
C ASN A 18 -5.23 -11.73 2.42
N ALA A 19 -6.10 -11.68 3.43
CA ALA A 19 -6.19 -12.71 4.44
C ALA A 19 -7.18 -13.79 4.04
N TYR A 20 -8.38 -13.39 3.63
CA TYR A 20 -9.39 -14.28 3.08
C TYR A 20 -10.43 -13.48 2.27
N THR A 21 -11.12 -14.20 1.39
CA THR A 21 -12.28 -13.73 0.63
C THR A 21 -13.49 -14.52 1.13
N LEU A 22 -14.61 -13.83 1.34
CA LEU A 22 -15.92 -14.42 1.51
C LEU A 22 -16.68 -14.15 0.21
N GLU A 23 -16.77 -15.17 -0.63
CA GLU A 23 -17.60 -15.14 -1.84
C GLU A 23 -19.07 -15.35 -1.43
N GLY A 24 -19.97 -14.59 -2.05
CA GLY A 24 -21.41 -14.81 -1.87
C GLY A 24 -21.79 -16.21 -2.36
N ALA A 25 -22.70 -16.87 -1.65
CA ALA A 25 -23.01 -18.29 -1.86
C ALA A 25 -23.54 -18.69 -3.26
N ASP A 26 -23.92 -17.72 -4.12
CA ASP A 26 -24.59 -18.00 -5.40
C ASP A 26 -24.31 -16.98 -6.54
N ASP A 27 -23.44 -15.98 -6.36
CA ASP A 27 -23.24 -14.95 -7.40
C ASP A 27 -21.86 -14.27 -7.28
N ASP A 28 -21.05 -14.32 -8.35
CA ASP A 28 -19.74 -13.66 -8.49
C ASP A 28 -19.84 -12.11 -8.40
N LEU A 29 -21.06 -11.59 -8.26
CA LEU A 29 -21.36 -10.17 -8.18
C LEU A 29 -21.25 -9.59 -6.77
N TYR A 30 -21.07 -10.40 -5.72
CA TYR A 30 -20.80 -9.91 -4.36
C TYR A 30 -19.54 -10.53 -3.80
N SER A 31 -18.61 -9.68 -3.37
CA SER A 31 -17.35 -10.10 -2.80
C SER A 31 -17.03 -9.31 -1.55
N ARG A 32 -16.58 -10.01 -0.51
CA ARG A 32 -16.08 -9.41 0.72
C ARG A 32 -14.66 -9.88 0.98
N TRP A 33 -13.72 -8.93 1.07
CA TRP A 33 -12.32 -9.21 1.35
C TRP A 33 -11.94 -8.67 2.71
N VAL A 34 -11.15 -9.47 3.43
CA VAL A 34 -10.43 -8.99 4.60
C VAL A 34 -8.94 -9.08 4.31
N ARG A 35 -8.23 -7.98 4.50
CA ARG A 35 -6.79 -7.88 4.25
C ARG A 35 -6.06 -7.33 5.46
N LEU A 36 -4.81 -7.79 5.61
CA LEU A 36 -3.86 -7.19 6.52
C LEU A 36 -3.04 -6.16 5.76
N ALA A 37 -2.94 -4.95 6.28
CA ALA A 37 -2.14 -3.89 5.70
C ALA A 37 -1.13 -3.34 6.72
N TYR A 38 -0.04 -2.78 6.21
CA TYR A 38 0.79 -1.85 6.95
C TYR A 38 0.55 -0.46 6.35
N GLY A 39 0.17 0.49 7.20
CA GLY A 39 -0.24 1.81 6.75
C GLY A 39 -0.27 2.83 7.87
N LYS A 40 -0.61 4.07 7.51
CA LYS A 40 -0.82 5.14 8.47
C LYS A 40 -2.28 5.14 8.93
N SER A 41 -2.50 4.96 10.23
CA SER A 41 -3.80 5.14 10.89
C SER A 41 -3.69 6.25 11.91
N GLY A 42 -4.45 7.34 11.70
CA GLY A 42 -4.27 8.59 12.45
C GLY A 42 -2.85 9.15 12.28
N ASN A 43 -2.14 9.33 13.39
CA ASN A 43 -0.77 9.86 13.39
C ASN A 43 0.33 8.79 13.55
N ARG A 44 0.00 7.50 13.43
CA ARG A 44 0.95 6.41 13.62
C ARG A 44 0.92 5.44 12.44
N TRP A 45 2.10 4.89 12.15
CA TRP A 45 2.23 3.74 11.26
C TRP A 45 2.10 2.44 12.05
N GLY A 46 1.47 1.44 11.45
CA GLY A 46 1.26 0.15 12.10
C GLY A 46 0.44 -0.80 11.23
N PHE A 47 0.11 -1.95 11.80
CA PHE A 47 -0.77 -2.90 11.14
C PHE A 47 -2.23 -2.43 11.20
N ILE A 48 -2.90 -2.59 10.08
CA ILE A 48 -4.30 -2.21 9.85
C ILE A 48 -5.01 -3.45 9.33
N VAL A 49 -6.18 -3.75 9.89
CA VAL A 49 -7.10 -4.71 9.33
C VAL A 49 -8.10 -3.94 8.51
N GLU A 50 -8.30 -4.35 7.26
CA GLU A 50 -9.19 -3.68 6.34
C GLU A 50 -10.20 -4.68 5.81
N GLU A 51 -11.43 -4.23 5.74
CA GLU A 51 -12.55 -4.96 5.18
C GLU A 51 -13.12 -4.15 4.02
N LEU A 52 -13.27 -4.81 2.89
CA LEU A 52 -13.86 -4.25 1.69
C LEU A 52 -15.01 -5.15 1.26
N THR A 53 -16.17 -4.56 1.03
CA THR A 53 -17.30 -5.22 0.40
C THR A 53 -17.55 -4.55 -0.94
N GLU A 54 -17.61 -5.32 -2.01
CA GLU A 54 -18.03 -4.87 -3.33
C GLU A 54 -19.28 -5.64 -3.76
N ASP A 55 -20.33 -4.91 -4.16
CA ASP A 55 -21.53 -5.47 -4.79
C ASP A 55 -21.71 -4.86 -6.19
N LEU A 56 -21.36 -5.63 -7.22
CA LEU A 56 -21.48 -5.21 -8.62
C LEU A 56 -22.93 -4.97 -9.06
N ARG A 57 -23.92 -5.50 -8.33
CA ARG A 57 -25.35 -5.24 -8.60
C ARG A 57 -25.78 -3.91 -7.99
N ASN A 58 -25.14 -3.50 -6.91
CA ASN A 58 -25.40 -2.22 -6.26
C ASN A 58 -24.12 -1.57 -5.72
N PRO A 59 -23.31 -0.95 -6.60
CA PRO A 59 -22.02 -0.37 -6.20
C PRO A 59 -22.13 0.75 -5.15
N GLU A 60 -23.33 1.34 -4.98
CA GLU A 60 -23.57 2.34 -3.92
C GLU A 60 -23.54 1.73 -2.51
N GLN A 61 -23.60 0.41 -2.38
CA GLN A 61 -23.50 -0.32 -1.11
C GLN A 61 -22.09 -0.82 -0.79
N ASP A 62 -21.10 -0.49 -1.61
CA ASP A 62 -19.72 -0.86 -1.33
C ASP A 62 -19.28 -0.27 0.02
N THR A 63 -18.70 -1.10 0.88
CA THR A 63 -18.25 -0.68 2.21
C THR A 63 -16.74 -0.82 2.33
N TYR A 64 -16.12 0.15 3.01
CA TYR A 64 -14.72 0.08 3.38
C TYR A 64 -14.57 0.42 4.86
N ASP A 65 -14.22 -0.59 5.65
CA ASP A 65 -13.94 -0.44 7.06
C ASP A 65 -12.45 -0.72 7.33
N SER A 66 -11.88 0.03 8.26
CA SER A 66 -10.48 -0.15 8.65
C SER A 66 -10.26 0.11 10.13
N TRP A 67 -9.42 -0.74 10.73
CA TRP A 67 -9.08 -0.66 12.15
C TRP A 67 -7.58 -0.84 12.33
N ALA A 68 -7.01 -0.15 13.33
CA ALA A 68 -5.71 -0.57 13.83
C ALA A 68 -5.80 -2.04 14.28
N PHE A 69 -4.74 -2.83 14.08
CA PHE A 69 -4.79 -4.27 14.32
C PHE A 69 -5.28 -4.63 15.72
N ARG A 70 -5.02 -3.81 16.73
CA ARG A 70 -5.46 -4.04 18.12
C ARG A 70 -6.94 -3.78 18.35
N ASP A 71 -7.54 -2.90 17.54
CA ASP A 71 -8.91 -2.43 17.67
C ASP A 71 -9.88 -3.21 16.76
N ALA A 72 -9.34 -3.99 15.81
CA ALA A 72 -10.12 -4.83 14.93
C ALA A 72 -10.88 -5.94 15.70
N PRO A 73 -12.06 -6.37 15.20
CA PRO A 73 -12.79 -7.52 15.73
C PRO A 73 -11.88 -8.74 15.95
N ARG A 74 -12.05 -9.45 17.07
CA ARG A 74 -11.18 -10.57 17.46
C ARG A 74 -11.08 -11.63 16.37
N GLU A 75 -12.19 -11.91 15.69
CA GLU A 75 -12.23 -12.85 14.58
C GLU A 75 -11.30 -12.45 13.43
N TYR A 76 -11.27 -11.16 13.06
CA TYR A 76 -10.39 -10.69 12.00
C TYR A 76 -8.94 -10.76 12.44
N ARG A 77 -8.64 -10.33 13.68
CA ARG A 77 -7.28 -10.40 14.24
C ARG A 77 -6.70 -11.81 14.19
N LEU A 78 -7.50 -12.83 14.50
CA LEU A 78 -7.05 -14.23 14.44
C LEU A 78 -6.84 -14.73 13.02
N LYS A 79 -7.67 -14.29 12.06
CA LYS A 79 -7.52 -14.69 10.66
C LYS A 79 -6.37 -13.97 9.95
N VAL A 80 -6.08 -12.72 10.33
CA VAL A 80 -5.05 -11.90 9.68
C VAL A 80 -3.65 -12.08 10.29
N VAL A 81 -3.53 -12.54 11.55
CA VAL A 81 -2.22 -12.66 12.23
C VAL A 81 -1.26 -13.60 11.50
N GLU A 82 -1.78 -14.66 10.87
CA GLU A 82 -0.99 -15.62 10.10
C GLU A 82 -0.41 -15.00 8.82
N LYS A 83 -0.93 -13.86 8.38
CA LYS A 83 -0.46 -13.14 7.18
C LYS A 83 0.61 -12.10 7.48
N ILE A 84 1.00 -11.90 8.73
CA ILE A 84 2.07 -10.96 9.10
C ILE A 84 3.36 -11.26 8.30
N PRO A 85 3.86 -12.51 8.18
CA PRO A 85 5.06 -12.78 7.38
C PRO A 85 4.92 -12.36 5.92
N ALA A 86 3.79 -12.71 5.28
CA ALA A 86 3.51 -12.32 3.90
C ALA A 86 3.44 -10.80 3.72
N LEU A 87 2.94 -10.07 4.72
CA LEU A 87 2.94 -8.61 4.71
C LEU A 87 4.36 -8.03 4.76
N LEU A 88 5.27 -8.63 5.54
CA LEU A 88 6.67 -8.21 5.58
C LEU A 88 7.34 -8.40 4.23
N ASP A 89 7.09 -9.53 3.56
CA ASP A 89 7.61 -9.78 2.21
C ASP A 89 7.05 -8.74 1.22
N ALA A 90 5.76 -8.45 1.29
CA ALA A 90 5.13 -7.41 0.48
C ALA A 90 5.74 -6.02 0.71
N LEU A 91 6.10 -5.68 1.95
CA LEU A 91 6.80 -4.43 2.28
C LEU A 91 8.20 -4.38 1.68
N VAL A 92 8.95 -5.49 1.70
CA VAL A 92 10.28 -5.57 1.07
C VAL A 92 10.18 -5.34 -0.42
N ILE A 93 9.24 -6.01 -1.09
CA ILE A 93 8.99 -5.87 -2.54
C ILE A 93 8.61 -4.43 -2.87
N LYS A 94 7.62 -3.87 -2.17
CA LYS A 94 7.16 -2.49 -2.39
C LYS A 94 8.25 -1.45 -2.16
N SER A 95 9.13 -1.69 -1.18
CA SER A 95 10.28 -0.82 -0.92
C SER A 95 11.29 -0.85 -2.06
N ALA A 96 11.57 -2.03 -2.62
CA ALA A 96 12.46 -2.16 -3.77
C ALA A 96 11.86 -1.51 -5.03
N GLU A 97 10.56 -1.68 -5.27
CA GLU A 97 9.84 -1.04 -6.37
C GLU A 97 9.94 0.49 -6.28
N ILE A 98 9.59 1.07 -5.14
CA ILE A 98 9.62 2.53 -4.94
C ILE A 98 11.03 3.09 -5.06
N ALA A 99 12.04 2.40 -4.50
CA ALA A 99 13.43 2.81 -4.65
C ALA A 99 13.89 2.80 -6.13
N SER A 100 13.47 1.79 -6.90
CA SER A 100 13.73 1.70 -8.33
C SER A 100 13.08 2.84 -9.10
N ASP A 101 11.82 3.17 -8.80
CA ASP A 101 11.09 4.23 -9.49
C ASP A 101 11.64 5.61 -9.16
N ILE A 102 12.01 5.88 -7.90
CA ILE A 102 12.72 7.11 -7.52
C ILE A 102 14.02 7.25 -8.32
N LYS A 103 14.80 6.17 -8.45
CA LYS A 103 16.05 6.18 -9.22
C LYS A 103 15.81 6.52 -10.69
N LYS A 104 14.76 5.97 -11.31
CA LYS A 104 14.39 6.29 -12.70
C LYS A 104 13.98 7.77 -12.84
N SER A 105 13.14 8.28 -11.94
CA SER A 105 12.71 9.68 -11.97
C SER A 105 13.87 10.66 -11.81
N VAL A 106 14.82 10.38 -10.91
CA VAL A 106 16.04 11.19 -10.75
C VAL A 106 16.90 11.15 -12.03
N GLY A 107 17.00 9.98 -12.68
CA GLY A 107 17.68 9.85 -13.98
C GLY A 107 17.04 10.72 -15.06
N TYR A 108 15.70 10.68 -15.16
CA TYR A 108 14.95 11.50 -16.11
C TYR A 108 15.13 13.01 -15.86
N ILE A 109 15.09 13.44 -14.59
CA ILE A 109 15.34 14.85 -14.23
C ILE A 109 16.76 15.27 -14.63
N SER A 110 17.76 14.42 -14.37
CA SER A 110 19.16 14.69 -14.73
C SER A 110 19.33 14.83 -16.24
N GLU A 111 18.63 14.00 -17.02
CA GLU A 111 18.62 14.09 -18.48
C GLU A 111 17.97 15.39 -18.96
N LEU A 112 16.81 15.77 -18.40
CA LEU A 112 16.14 17.03 -18.70
C LEU A 112 17.03 18.25 -18.40
N GLU A 113 17.69 18.27 -17.24
CA GLU A 113 18.63 19.34 -16.88
C GLU A 113 19.78 19.46 -17.90
N SER A 114 20.28 18.32 -18.39
CA SER A 114 21.33 18.31 -19.42
C SER A 114 20.84 18.89 -20.77
N VAL A 115 19.57 18.69 -21.12
CA VAL A 115 18.96 19.25 -22.33
C VAL A 115 18.70 20.75 -22.16
N ILE A 116 18.15 21.16 -21.01
CA ILE A 116 17.86 22.56 -20.70
C ILE A 116 19.15 23.39 -20.66
N SER A 117 20.21 22.90 -20.01
CA SER A 117 21.51 23.58 -19.96
C SER A 117 22.17 23.70 -21.34
N LYS A 118 22.11 22.67 -22.19
CA LYS A 118 22.57 22.72 -23.58
C LYS A 118 21.77 23.69 -24.45
N SER A 119 20.45 23.83 -24.20
CA SER A 119 19.60 24.78 -24.91
C SER A 119 19.88 26.23 -24.52
N SER A 120 20.24 26.49 -23.26
CA SER A 120 20.59 27.83 -22.76
C SER A 120 21.94 28.34 -23.29
N GLN A 121 22.90 27.46 -23.60
CA GLN A 121 24.20 27.87 -24.16
C GLN A 121 24.15 28.23 -25.65
N LYS A 122 23.15 27.77 -26.42
CA LYS A 122 23.00 28.10 -27.85
C LYS A 122 22.32 29.44 -28.14
N GLY A 123 21.83 30.15 -27.12
CA GLY A 123 21.17 31.47 -27.26
C GLY A 123 22.08 32.69 -27.09
N SER A 124 23.36 32.50 -26.70
CA SER A 124 24.29 33.61 -26.40
C SER A 124 25.40 33.71 -27.45
N THR A 125 25.04 33.90 -28.71
CA THR A 125 25.94 34.45 -29.73
C THR A 125 25.10 35.20 -30.76
N LYS A 126 24.97 36.51 -30.56
CA LYS A 126 24.70 37.49 -31.61
C LYS A 126 25.52 38.74 -31.31
#